data_AF-A0A4Y2TIQ4-F1
#
_entry.id   AF-A0A4Y2TIQ4-F1
#
_cell.length_a   1.000
_cell.length_b   1.000
_cell.length_c   1.000
_cell.angle_alpha   90.00
_cell.angle_beta   90.00
_cell.angle_gamma   90.00
#
_symmetry.space_group_name_H-M   'P 1'
#
loop_
_entity.id
_entity.type
_entity.pdbx_description
1 polymer ?
#
loop_
_entity_poly.entity_id
_entity_poly.type
_entity_poly.pdbx_seq_one_letter_code
_entity_poly.pdbx_strand_id
1 'polypeptide(L)'
;MAASLHVLVGNLPKDNFSIMREHFNSNHVDSLLCKGVYLYEYVNGFSKFNETKSPARDHFFSSLSGELITEDEYAYANEVWLTLQLKTLGEYHDIYLKADILLLCDVFQNFRSLYMEYYKIDPCHLLNAPGLA
;
A
#
# COMPACT_ATOMS: atom_id res chain seq x y z
N MET A 1 -8.48 -3.73 -18.19
CA MET A 1 -7.62 -4.80 -17.63
C MET A 1 -7.43 -4.53 -16.15
N ALA A 2 -7.48 -5.55 -15.30
CA ALA A 2 -7.16 -5.39 -13.88
C ALA A 2 -5.63 -5.34 -13.72
N ALA A 3 -5.13 -4.39 -12.95
CA ALA A 3 -3.71 -4.26 -12.61
C ALA A 3 -3.56 -4.26 -11.08
N SER A 4 -2.41 -4.70 -10.58
CA SER A 4 -2.13 -4.66 -9.14
C SER A 4 -1.90 -3.22 -8.67
N LEU A 5 -2.14 -2.95 -7.38
CA LEU A 5 -1.86 -1.62 -6.80
C LEU A 5 -0.40 -1.20 -7.03
N HIS A 6 0.55 -2.14 -6.96
CA HIS A 6 1.95 -1.88 -7.26
C HIS A 6 2.15 -1.29 -8.67
N VAL A 7 1.53 -1.89 -9.68
CA VAL A 7 1.60 -1.40 -11.07
C VAL A 7 0.91 -0.03 -11.20
N LEU A 8 -0.24 0.15 -10.55
CA LEU A 8 -0.98 1.41 -10.60
C LEU A 8 -0.19 2.57 -9.99
N VAL A 9 0.38 2.36 -8.80
CA VAL A 9 1.24 3.32 -8.10
C VAL A 9 2.47 3.65 -8.95
N GLY A 10 3.11 2.66 -9.57
CA GLY A 10 4.26 2.88 -10.45
C GLY A 10 3.95 3.72 -11.71
N ASN A 11 2.69 3.80 -12.14
CA ASN A 11 2.27 4.60 -13.30
C ASN A 11 1.99 6.07 -12.94
N LEU A 12 1.93 6.43 -11.66
CA LEU A 12 1.67 7.80 -11.22
C LEU A 12 2.97 8.60 -11.08
N PRO A 13 3.00 9.86 -11.55
CA PRO A 13 4.06 10.79 -11.21
C PRO A 13 4.16 10.96 -9.69
N LYS A 14 5.38 11.12 -9.16
CA LYS A 14 5.60 11.30 -7.71
C LYS A 14 4.90 12.53 -7.10
N ASP A 15 4.57 13.51 -7.95
CA ASP A 15 3.86 14.73 -7.56
C ASP A 15 2.36 14.50 -7.34
N ASN A 16 1.82 13.38 -7.85
CA ASN A 16 0.40 13.07 -7.83
C ASN A 16 -0.05 12.29 -6.58
N PHE A 17 0.84 12.13 -5.60
CA PHE A 17 0.59 11.51 -4.30
C PHE A 17 0.28 12.55 -3.22
N SER A 18 -0.65 13.47 -3.51
CA SER A 18 -0.96 14.59 -2.62
C SER A 18 -1.59 14.14 -1.30
N ILE A 19 -2.45 13.11 -1.34
CA ILE A 19 -3.15 12.60 -0.17
C ILE A 19 -2.17 11.87 0.74
N MET A 20 -1.29 11.02 0.18
CA MET A 20 -0.22 10.38 0.94
C MET A 20 0.67 11.39 1.66
N ARG A 21 1.06 12.48 0.98
CA ARG A 21 1.89 13.56 1.56
C ARG A 21 1.18 14.38 2.63
N GLU A 22 -0.15 14.45 2.62
CA GLU A 22 -0.93 15.11 3.67
C GLU A 22 -0.97 14.27 4.96
N HIS A 23 -1.04 12.94 4.82
CA HIS A 23 -1.24 12.03 5.95
C HIS A 23 0.04 11.45 6.55
N PHE A 24 1.17 11.58 5.87
CA PHE A 24 2.49 11.16 6.33
C PHE A 24 3.49 12.32 6.24
N ASN A 25 4.38 12.44 7.23
CA ASN A 25 5.44 13.45 7.20
C ASN A 25 6.31 13.27 5.95
N SER A 26 6.63 14.37 5.27
CA SER A 26 7.37 14.40 3.99
C SER A 26 8.65 13.56 3.97
N ASN A 27 9.32 13.40 5.11
CA ASN A 27 10.58 12.67 5.24
C ASN A 27 10.43 11.14 5.14
N HIS A 28 9.21 10.60 5.28
CA HIS A 28 8.96 9.16 5.28
C HIS A 28 7.99 8.71 4.17
N VAL A 29 7.36 9.67 3.49
CA VAL A 29 6.36 9.37 2.44
C VAL A 29 6.99 8.59 1.30
N ASP A 30 8.20 8.96 0.87
CA ASP A 30 8.83 8.36 -0.30
C ASP A 30 9.12 6.86 -0.10
N SER A 31 9.48 6.43 1.11
CA SER A 31 9.60 5.01 1.46
C SER A 31 8.24 4.29 1.44
N LEU A 32 7.11 4.99 1.51
CA LEU A 32 5.75 4.41 1.48
C LEU A 32 5.08 4.51 0.10
N LEU A 33 5.74 5.06 -0.92
CA LEU A 33 5.23 5.17 -2.29
C LEU A 33 5.30 3.85 -3.09
N CYS A 34 5.42 2.73 -2.40
CA CYS A 34 5.46 1.39 -2.97
C CYS A 34 4.46 0.52 -2.23
N LYS A 35 3.90 -0.49 -2.92
CA LYS A 35 3.04 -1.48 -2.27
C LYS A 35 3.83 -2.18 -1.16
N GLY A 36 3.32 -2.14 0.07
CA GLY A 36 3.91 -2.85 1.20
C GLY A 36 3.74 -4.36 1.12
N VAL A 37 4.49 -5.06 1.96
CA VAL A 37 4.29 -6.50 2.22
C VAL A 37 3.66 -6.71 3.59
N TYR A 38 2.94 -7.81 3.76
CA TYR A 38 2.20 -8.08 4.99
C TYR A 38 2.20 -9.56 5.36
N LEU A 39 2.06 -9.84 6.65
CA LEU A 39 2.23 -11.15 7.26
C LEU A 39 0.87 -11.82 7.51
N TYR A 40 0.16 -12.13 6.42
CA TYR A 40 -1.23 -12.58 6.46
C TYR A 40 -1.45 -13.82 7.35
N GLU A 41 -0.59 -14.83 7.21
CA GLU A 41 -0.73 -16.09 7.96
C GLU A 41 -0.23 -15.96 9.41
N TYR A 42 0.76 -15.09 9.63
CA TYR A 42 1.37 -14.92 10.95
C TYR A 42 0.50 -14.13 11.92
N VAL A 43 -0.19 -13.08 11.43
CA VAL A 43 -1.09 -12.26 12.24
C VAL A 43 -2.45 -12.95 12.36
N ASN A 44 -2.49 -14.00 13.17
CA ASN A 44 -3.68 -14.82 13.40
C ASN A 44 -4.48 -14.45 14.66
N GLY A 45 -4.13 -13.34 15.32
CA GLY A 45 -4.84 -12.85 16.49
C GLY A 45 -4.25 -11.55 17.03
N PHE A 46 -5.06 -10.81 17.80
CA PHE A 46 -4.67 -9.50 18.35
C PHE A 46 -3.44 -9.53 19.25
N SER A 47 -3.14 -10.67 19.89
CA SER A 47 -1.94 -10.81 20.71
C SER A 47 -0.66 -10.57 19.93
N LYS A 48 -0.66 -10.88 18.62
CA LYS A 48 0.49 -10.66 17.71
C LYS A 48 0.84 -9.20 17.54
N PHE A 49 -0.13 -8.30 17.66
CA PHE A 49 0.12 -6.87 17.54
C PHE A 49 0.99 -6.30 18.66
N ASN A 50 1.04 -6.97 19.81
CA ASN A 50 1.89 -6.56 20.93
C ASN A 50 3.35 -7.02 20.79
N GLU A 51 3.69 -7.79 19.74
CA GLU A 51 5.06 -8.24 19.52
C GLU A 51 5.95 -7.04 19.14
N THR A 52 7.09 -6.93 19.81
CA THR A 52 7.98 -5.75 19.69
C THR A 52 9.17 -5.96 18.77
N LYS A 53 9.29 -7.14 18.18
CA LYS A 53 10.39 -7.49 17.29
C LYS A 53 9.95 -7.33 15.85
N SER A 54 10.86 -6.83 15.00
CA SER A 54 10.67 -6.88 13.56
C SER A 54 10.40 -8.33 13.14
N PRO A 55 9.38 -8.60 12.33
CA PRO A 55 9.04 -9.95 11.98
C PRO A 55 10.10 -10.60 11.07
N ALA A 56 10.35 -11.89 11.28
CA ALA A 56 11.26 -12.66 10.44
C ALA A 56 10.70 -12.87 9.03
N ARG A 57 11.58 -13.04 8.03
CA ARG A 57 11.17 -13.29 6.64
C ARG A 57 10.21 -14.47 6.50
N ASP A 58 10.43 -15.54 7.28
CA ASP A 58 9.58 -16.74 7.27
C ASP A 58 8.11 -16.46 7.65
N HIS A 59 7.86 -15.38 8.39
CA HIS A 59 6.50 -14.98 8.78
C HIS A 59 5.72 -14.32 7.63
N PHE A 60 6.38 -13.94 6.53
CA PHE A 60 5.75 -13.33 5.36
C PHE A 60 5.28 -14.37 4.32
N PHE A 61 5.20 -15.65 4.70
CA PHE A 61 4.61 -16.67 3.85
C PHE A 61 3.13 -16.37 3.56
N SER A 62 2.71 -16.55 2.31
CA SER A 62 1.34 -16.36 1.87
C SER A 62 0.79 -17.67 1.30
N SER A 63 -0.32 -18.17 1.87
CA SER A 63 -0.98 -19.37 1.35
C SER A 63 -1.60 -19.17 -0.04
N LEU A 64 -1.87 -17.91 -0.41
CA LEU A 64 -2.42 -17.54 -1.72
C LEU A 64 -1.40 -17.70 -2.85
N SER A 65 -0.13 -17.31 -2.64
CA SER A 65 0.95 -17.51 -3.62
C SER A 65 1.70 -18.83 -3.41
N GLY A 66 1.66 -19.39 -2.20
CA GLY A 66 2.47 -20.55 -1.82
C GLY A 66 3.96 -20.24 -1.68
N GLU A 67 4.33 -18.96 -1.62
CA GLU A 67 5.71 -18.49 -1.67
C GLU A 67 6.02 -17.52 -0.51
N LEU A 68 7.29 -17.43 -0.15
CA LEU A 68 7.84 -16.37 0.69
C LEU A 68 8.09 -15.11 -0.16
N ILE A 69 8.12 -13.95 0.49
CA ILE A 69 8.55 -12.71 -0.14
C ILE A 69 10.00 -12.79 -0.60
N THR A 70 10.33 -11.98 -1.61
CA THR A 70 11.70 -11.81 -2.10
C THR A 70 12.60 -11.12 -1.06
N GLU A 71 13.93 -11.22 -1.24
CA GLU A 71 14.88 -10.54 -0.36
C GLU A 71 14.72 -9.01 -0.43
N ASP A 72 14.42 -8.46 -1.61
CA ASP A 72 14.21 -7.01 -1.80
C ASP A 72 12.94 -6.53 -1.06
N GLU A 73 11.86 -7.30 -1.12
CA GLU A 73 10.64 -7.01 -0.37
C GLU A 73 10.85 -7.10 1.15
N TYR A 74 11.66 -8.05 1.60
CA TYR A 74 12.01 -8.17 3.01
C TYR A 74 12.93 -7.03 3.48
N ALA A 75 13.89 -6.62 2.66
CA ALA A 75 14.73 -5.46 2.91
C ALA A 75 13.88 -4.19 3.04
N TYR A 76 12.92 -4.00 2.14
CA TYR A 76 11.96 -2.91 2.18
C TYR A 76 11.11 -2.91 3.46
N ALA A 77 10.57 -4.06 3.88
CA ALA A 77 9.80 -4.17 5.12
C ALA A 77 10.62 -3.76 6.35
N ASN A 78 11.90 -4.16 6.38
CA ASN A 78 12.82 -3.76 7.44
C ASN A 78 13.18 -2.28 7.38
N GLU A 79 13.37 -1.70 6.19
CA GLU A 79 13.59 -0.27 6.02
C GLU A 79 12.41 0.53 6.57
N VAL A 80 11.17 0.14 6.25
CA VAL A 80 9.96 0.79 6.78
C VAL A 80 9.91 0.70 8.30
N TRP A 81 10.17 -0.48 8.87
CA TRP A 81 10.19 -0.69 10.32
C TRP A 81 11.19 0.24 11.03
N LEU A 82 12.41 0.33 10.50
CA LEU A 82 13.48 1.15 11.09
C LEU A 82 13.24 2.65 10.87
N THR A 83 12.84 3.05 9.67
CA THR A 83 12.64 4.45 9.27
C THR A 83 11.51 5.10 10.05
N LEU A 84 10.43 4.37 10.29
CA LEU A 84 9.28 4.83 11.08
C LEU A 84 9.44 4.55 12.58
N GLN A 85 10.57 3.95 13.00
CA GLN A 85 10.87 3.61 14.39
C GLN A 85 9.75 2.82 15.07
N LEU A 86 9.19 1.85 14.35
CA LEU A 86 8.07 1.04 14.83
C LEU A 86 8.51 0.20 16.02
N LYS A 87 7.66 0.16 17.04
CA LYS A 87 7.89 -0.56 18.29
C LYS A 87 7.09 -1.84 18.37
N THR A 88 5.99 -1.93 17.62
CA THR A 88 5.09 -3.08 17.69
C THR A 88 4.61 -3.51 16.30
N LEU A 89 4.25 -4.79 16.18
CA LEU A 89 3.67 -5.33 14.96
C LEU A 89 2.29 -4.69 14.66
N GLY A 90 1.59 -4.21 15.70
CA GLY A 90 0.36 -3.42 15.54
C GLY A 90 0.60 -2.12 14.81
N GLU A 91 1.63 -1.36 15.19
CA GLU A 91 2.00 -0.13 14.48
C GLU A 91 2.39 -0.41 13.02
N TYR A 92 3.10 -1.52 12.75
CA TYR A 92 3.38 -1.95 11.38
C TYR A 92 2.11 -2.26 10.58
N HIS A 93 1.14 -2.95 11.20
CA HIS A 93 -0.15 -3.23 10.58
C HIS A 93 -0.91 -1.95 10.25
N ASP A 94 -1.00 -1.01 11.20
CA ASP A 94 -1.71 0.25 11.02
C ASP A 94 -1.09 1.08 9.89
N ILE A 95 0.24 1.15 9.83
CA ILE A 95 0.97 1.83 8.76
C ILE A 95 0.72 1.14 7.41
N TYR A 96 0.84 -0.18 7.35
CA TYR A 96 0.59 -0.95 6.13
C TYR A 96 -0.81 -0.68 5.59
N LEU A 97 -1.83 -0.82 6.44
CA LEU A 97 -3.22 -0.63 6.06
C LEU A 97 -3.50 0.81 5.62
N LYS A 98 -2.98 1.79 6.38
CA LYS A 98 -3.14 3.21 6.05
C LYS A 98 -2.47 3.54 4.72
N ALA A 99 -1.24 3.07 4.48
CA ALA A 99 -0.53 3.30 3.23
C ALA A 99 -1.27 2.68 2.03
N ASP A 100 -1.76 1.44 2.15
CA ASP A 100 -2.49 0.77 1.07
C ASP A 100 -3.76 1.53 0.67
N ILE A 101 -4.54 2.00 1.66
CA ILE A 101 -5.74 2.81 1.44
C ILE A 101 -5.40 4.14 0.76
N LEU A 102 -4.40 4.85 1.27
CA LEU A 102 -4.05 6.18 0.78
C LEU A 102 -3.44 6.13 -0.63
N LEU A 103 -2.61 5.12 -0.93
CA LEU A 103 -2.13 4.86 -2.29
C LEU A 103 -3.29 4.61 -3.24
N LEU A 104 -4.28 3.80 -2.84
CA LEU A 104 -5.47 3.56 -3.64
C LEU A 104 -6.30 4.83 -3.83
N CYS A 105 -6.42 5.68 -2.80
CA CYS A 105 -7.07 6.97 -2.90
C CYS A 105 -6.38 7.89 -3.92
N ASP A 106 -5.04 8.01 -3.87
CA ASP A 106 -4.28 8.82 -4.82
C ASP A 106 -4.46 8.29 -6.25
N VAL A 107 -4.33 6.97 -6.45
CA VAL A 107 -4.58 6.32 -7.75
C VAL A 107 -5.99 6.66 -8.28
N PHE A 108 -7.01 6.52 -7.43
CA PHE A 108 -8.39 6.74 -7.85
C PHE A 108 -8.71 8.21 -8.10
N GLN A 109 -8.20 9.15 -7.30
CA GLN A 109 -8.41 10.58 -7.52
C GLN A 109 -7.79 11.04 -8.85
N ASN A 110 -6.59 10.53 -9.17
CA ASN A 110 -5.95 10.80 -10.46
C ASN A 110 -6.75 10.22 -11.62
N PHE A 111 -7.20 8.96 -11.49
CA PHE A 111 -8.07 8.33 -12.47
C PHE A 111 -9.36 9.12 -12.70
N ARG A 112 -10.04 9.54 -11.62
CA ARG A 112 -11.27 10.34 -11.68
C ARG A 112 -11.02 11.68 -12.38
N SER A 113 -9.94 12.37 -12.04
CA SER A 113 -9.56 13.66 -12.67
C SER A 113 -9.32 13.50 -14.17
N LEU A 114 -8.57 12.47 -14.57
CA LEU A 114 -8.31 12.16 -15.97
C LEU A 114 -9.62 11.89 -16.73
N TYR A 115 -10.52 11.09 -16.17
CA TYR A 115 -11.80 10.80 -16.82
C TYR A 115 -12.71 12.03 -16.97
N MET A 116 -12.79 12.85 -15.92
CA MET A 116 -13.52 14.11 -15.98
C MET A 116 -12.90 15.09 -16.98
N GLU A 117 -11.59 15.05 -17.19
CA GLU A 117 -10.91 15.90 -18.17
C GLU A 117 -11.17 15.44 -19.61
N TYR A 118 -10.92 14.17 -19.94
CA TYR A 118 -10.98 13.67 -21.31
C TYR A 118 -12.39 13.30 -21.77
N TYR A 119 -13.18 12.66 -20.90
CA TYR A 119 -14.47 12.08 -21.28
C TYR A 119 -15.66 12.87 -20.74
N LYS A 120 -15.43 13.84 -19.84
CA LYS A 120 -16.48 14.61 -19.14
C LYS A 120 -17.47 13.73 -18.37
N ILE A 121 -17.02 12.54 -17.99
CA ILE A 121 -17.76 11.56 -17.21
C ILE A 121 -17.08 11.46 -15.84
N ASP A 122 -17.88 11.41 -14.78
CA ASP A 122 -17.39 11.11 -13.45
C ASP A 122 -17.50 9.60 -13.18
N PRO A 123 -16.37 8.88 -13.05
CA PRO A 123 -16.37 7.44 -12.78
C PRO A 123 -17.14 7.02 -11.53
N CYS A 124 -17.33 7.92 -10.55
CA CYS A 124 -18.11 7.62 -9.35
C CYS A 124 -19.59 7.34 -9.63
N HIS A 125 -20.10 7.72 -10.80
CA HIS A 125 -21.48 7.46 -11.22
C HIS A 125 -21.62 6.15 -12.02
N LEU A 126 -20.53 5.42 -12.20
CA LEU A 126 -20.48 4.18 -12.97
C LEU A 126 -20.16 3.00 -12.06
N LEU A 127 -20.81 1.87 -12.33
CA LEU A 127 -20.69 0.68 -11.48
C LEU A 127 -19.36 -0.07 -11.70
N ASN A 128 -18.85 -0.06 -12.93
CA ASN A 128 -17.67 -0.82 -13.31
C ASN A 128 -16.94 -0.17 -14.49
N ALA A 129 -15.70 -0.60 -14.72
CA ALA A 129 -14.87 -0.07 -15.80
C ALA A 129 -15.46 -0.28 -17.21
N PRO A 130 -16.17 -1.38 -17.54
CA PRO A 130 -16.90 -1.49 -18.81
C PRO A 130 -17.96 -0.41 -19.04
N GLY A 131 -18.53 0.17 -17.98
CA GLY A 131 -19.43 1.32 -18.09
C GLY A 131 -18.76 2.63 -18.54
N LEU A 132 -17.44 2.63 -18.70
CA LEU A 132 -16.65 3.76 -19.19
C LEU A 132 -16.43 3.74 -20.72
N ALA A 133 -16.86 2.68 -21.41
CA ALA A 133 -16.65 2.45 -22.85
C ALA A 133 -17.80 2.98 -23.72
#